data_AF-A0A5B0RE37-F1
#
_entry.id   AF-A0A5B0RE37-F1
#
_cell.length_a   1.000
_cell.length_b   1.000
_cell.length_c   1.000
_cell.angle_alpha   90.00
_cell.angle_beta   90.00
_cell.angle_gamma   90.00
#
_symmetry.space_group_name_H-M   'P 1'
#
loop_
_entity.id
_entity.type
_entity.pdbx_description
1 polymer ?
#
loop_
_entity_poly.entity_id
_entity_poly.type
_entity_poly.pdbx_seq_one_letter_code
_entity_poly.pdbx_strand_id
1 'polypeptide(L)'
;MDKIERSCSQSRHFAAVEQCDELLVSLKDPMLTTLRMKVVTIRCEQLAEQCLKYRSPESHLCYQIVASNAALHEELNFTCSKRLSTKPDIYEPHRIYLLRSLIALARSTYRSRKHKWSLTYLVIADLLCFWPDLLLSSREGIFEEICARTNSKKSSFPRFDNSFPHSSQSRSSGSNHNTGKTNGADSDPKGYYRTLGVRTNASREEIKEAYRKLILIHHPDKGGQAESFRKIHLAYEILFNPESRSAYDQTCR
;
A
#
# COMPACT_ATOMS: atom_id res chain seq x y z
N MET A 1 -13.40 10.69 20.72
CA MET A 1 -14.27 9.76 19.97
C MET A 1 -15.66 10.34 19.77
N ASP A 2 -16.34 10.77 20.83
CA ASP A 2 -17.71 11.32 20.77
C ASP A 2 -17.91 12.46 19.75
N LYS A 3 -16.91 13.32 19.56
CA LYS A 3 -16.95 14.41 18.57
C LYS A 3 -17.02 13.88 17.13
N ILE A 4 -16.24 12.84 16.83
CA ILE A 4 -16.22 12.17 15.52
C ILE A 4 -17.56 11.49 15.29
N GLU A 5 -18.06 10.74 16.27
CA GLU A 5 -19.33 10.00 16.17
C GLU A 5 -20.50 10.95 15.88
N ARG A 6 -20.58 12.07 16.61
CA ARG A 6 -21.58 13.13 16.33
C ARG A 6 -21.46 13.68 14.91
N SER A 7 -20.24 13.89 14.42
CA SER A 7 -20.02 14.41 13.06
C SER A 7 -20.44 13.39 11.99
N CYS A 8 -20.20 12.10 12.23
CA CYS A 8 -20.69 11.00 11.39
C CYS A 8 -22.22 10.92 11.39
N SER A 9 -22.86 11.00 12.56
CA SER A 9 -24.33 10.96 12.69
C SER A 9 -25.04 12.14 12.02
N GLN A 10 -24.35 13.27 11.85
CA GLN A 10 -24.87 14.46 11.15
C GLN A 10 -24.55 14.47 9.64
N SER A 11 -24.07 13.35 9.08
CA SER A 11 -23.61 13.25 7.68
C SER A 11 -22.50 14.25 7.30
N ARG A 12 -21.78 14.80 8.29
CA ARG A 12 -20.66 15.72 8.10
C ARG A 12 -19.36 14.93 7.95
N HIS A 13 -19.31 14.07 6.93
CA HIS A 13 -18.21 13.12 6.73
C HIS A 13 -16.83 13.78 6.61
N PHE A 14 -16.76 14.97 5.98
CA PHE A 14 -15.50 15.73 5.88
C PHE A 14 -14.98 16.18 7.25
N ALA A 15 -15.85 16.79 8.07
CA ALA A 15 -15.48 17.23 9.41
C ALA A 15 -15.11 16.05 10.34
N ALA A 16 -15.75 14.89 10.16
CA ALA A 16 -15.39 13.68 10.88
C ALA A 16 -13.97 13.20 10.52
N VAL A 17 -13.61 13.23 9.23
CA VAL A 17 -12.27 12.87 8.76
C VAL A 17 -11.21 13.83 9.30
N GLU A 18 -11.46 15.13 9.33
CA GLU A 18 -10.52 16.11 9.92
C GLU A 18 -10.32 15.87 11.41
N GLN A 19 -11.39 15.60 12.16
CA GLN A 19 -11.28 15.29 13.59
C GLN A 19 -10.53 13.98 13.85
N CYS A 20 -10.71 12.98 12.99
CA CYS A 20 -9.92 11.74 13.04
C CYS A 20 -8.44 12.01 12.79
N ASP A 21 -8.12 12.81 11.78
CA ASP A 21 -6.74 13.16 11.44
C ASP A 21 -6.04 13.89 12.60
N GLU A 22 -6.69 14.91 13.18
CA GLU A 22 -6.20 15.63 14.37
C GLU A 22 -5.94 14.71 15.55
N LEU A 23 -6.89 13.81 15.84
CA LEU A 23 -6.74 12.85 16.93
C LEU A 23 -5.58 11.89 16.69
N LEU A 24 -5.43 11.36 15.47
CA LEU A 24 -4.35 10.43 15.18
C LEU A 24 -2.97 11.12 15.18
N VAL A 25 -2.88 12.38 14.75
CA VAL A 25 -1.67 13.20 14.88
C VAL A 25 -1.31 13.40 16.37
N SER A 26 -2.32 13.62 17.23
CA SER A 26 -2.09 13.81 18.67
C SER A 26 -1.60 12.54 19.37
N LEU A 27 -2.04 11.36 18.93
CA LEU A 27 -1.70 10.09 19.56
C LEU A 27 -0.25 9.66 19.29
N LYS A 28 0.36 10.08 18.18
CA LYS A 28 1.74 9.73 17.75
C LYS A 28 2.09 8.24 17.90
N ASP A 29 1.09 7.35 17.81
CA ASP A 29 1.29 5.92 18.00
C ASP A 29 1.76 5.28 16.68
N PRO A 30 2.96 4.68 16.63
CA PRO A 30 3.48 4.01 15.44
C PRO A 30 2.65 2.80 15.01
N MET A 31 1.78 2.25 15.86
CA MET A 31 0.83 1.20 15.48
C MET A 31 -0.31 1.71 14.60
N LEU A 32 -0.50 3.04 14.50
CA LEU A 32 -1.60 3.67 13.78
C LEU A 32 -1.20 4.24 12.42
N THR A 33 0.04 4.06 11.95
CA THR A 33 0.52 4.64 10.68
C THR A 33 -0.36 4.26 9.49
N THR A 34 -0.75 2.98 9.39
CA THR A 34 -1.65 2.53 8.31
C THR A 34 -3.02 3.22 8.39
N LEU A 35 -3.55 3.41 9.60
CA LEU A 35 -4.83 4.09 9.83
C LEU A 35 -4.73 5.58 9.50
N ARG A 36 -3.66 6.24 9.96
CA ARG A 36 -3.33 7.64 9.65
C ARG A 36 -3.30 7.86 8.15
N MET A 37 -2.60 6.98 7.44
CA MET A 37 -2.48 7.12 6.00
C MET A 37 -3.79 6.88 5.26
N LYS A 38 -4.62 5.93 5.71
CA LYS A 38 -5.99 5.78 5.21
C LYS A 38 -6.80 7.07 5.38
N VAL A 39 -6.77 7.65 6.58
CA VAL A 39 -7.52 8.87 6.91
C VAL A 39 -7.04 10.06 6.07
N VAL A 40 -5.73 10.25 5.94
CA VAL A 40 -5.14 11.31 5.11
C VAL A 40 -5.48 11.11 3.63
N THR A 41 -5.42 9.88 3.10
CA THR A 41 -5.83 9.59 1.71
C THR A 41 -7.30 9.92 1.49
N ILE A 42 -8.19 9.52 2.40
CA ILE A 42 -9.63 9.84 2.30
C ILE A 42 -9.85 11.36 2.36
N ARG A 43 -9.12 12.07 3.22
CA ARG A 43 -9.15 13.55 3.30
C ARG A 43 -8.77 14.18 1.97
N CYS A 44 -7.67 13.71 1.34
CA CYS A 44 -7.22 14.18 0.04
C CYS A 44 -8.27 13.94 -1.05
N GLU A 45 -8.93 12.78 -1.07
CA GLU A 45 -10.00 12.47 -2.03
C GLU A 45 -11.20 13.41 -1.85
N GLN A 46 -11.64 13.63 -0.62
CA GLN A 46 -12.76 14.53 -0.32
C GLN A 46 -12.43 16.00 -0.67
N LEU A 47 -11.20 16.46 -0.38
CA LEU A 47 -10.72 17.78 -0.79
C LEU A 47 -10.71 17.90 -2.32
N ALA A 48 -10.26 16.87 -3.03
CA ALA A 48 -10.25 16.87 -4.49
C ALA A 48 -11.65 16.96 -5.08
N GLU A 49 -12.64 16.25 -4.51
CA GLU A 49 -14.04 16.35 -4.92
C GLU A 49 -14.59 17.77 -4.71
N GLN A 50 -14.28 18.41 -3.58
CA GLN A 50 -14.68 19.80 -3.32
C GLN A 50 -14.05 20.75 -4.34
N CYS A 51 -12.75 20.61 -4.62
CA CYS A 51 -12.05 21.38 -5.65
C CYS A 51 -12.68 21.25 -7.05
N LEU A 52 -13.24 20.09 -7.38
CA LEU A 52 -13.88 19.85 -8.68
C LEU A 52 -15.30 20.46 -8.76
N LYS A 53 -16.01 20.53 -7.64
CA LYS A 53 -17.37 21.11 -7.53
C LYS A 53 -17.36 22.64 -7.67
N TYR A 54 -16.37 23.32 -7.10
CA TYR A 54 -16.27 24.77 -7.20
C TYR A 54 -15.64 25.22 -8.53
N ARG A 55 -16.26 26.20 -9.20
CA ARG A 55 -15.85 26.69 -10.54
C ARG A 55 -14.58 27.55 -10.49
N SER A 56 -14.31 28.20 -9.37
CA SER A 56 -13.04 28.85 -9.08
C SER A 56 -12.16 27.89 -8.27
N PRO A 57 -10.92 27.60 -8.70
CA PRO A 57 -9.98 26.85 -7.88
C PRO A 57 -9.61 27.74 -6.69
N GLU A 58 -10.36 27.62 -5.59
CA GLU A 58 -10.05 28.30 -4.34
C GLU A 58 -8.63 27.90 -3.96
N SER A 59 -7.72 28.88 -3.98
CA SER A 59 -6.29 28.64 -3.76
C SER A 59 -6.03 27.96 -2.41
N HIS A 60 -6.95 28.12 -1.45
CA HIS A 60 -6.90 27.49 -0.14
C HIS A 60 -7.11 25.97 -0.18
N LEU A 61 -8.12 25.44 -0.88
CA LEU A 61 -8.38 23.99 -0.94
C LEU A 61 -7.25 23.25 -1.67
N CYS A 62 -6.73 23.84 -2.76
CA CYS A 62 -5.55 23.33 -3.45
C CYS A 62 -4.30 23.33 -2.54
N TYR A 63 -4.13 24.33 -1.70
CA TYR A 63 -3.03 24.38 -0.74
C TYR A 63 -3.18 23.30 0.34
N GLN A 64 -4.39 23.09 0.87
CA GLN A 64 -4.67 22.05 1.85
C GLN A 64 -4.34 20.66 1.32
N ILE A 65 -4.77 20.30 0.11
CA ILE A 65 -4.47 18.97 -0.46
C ILE A 65 -2.97 18.79 -0.75
N VAL A 66 -2.27 19.85 -1.18
CA VAL A 66 -0.81 19.83 -1.36
C VAL A 66 -0.12 19.59 -0.02
N ALA A 67 -0.52 20.30 1.04
CA ALA A 67 0.03 20.15 2.38
C ALA A 67 -0.21 18.73 2.95
N SER A 68 -1.43 18.19 2.80
CA SER A 68 -1.75 16.82 3.21
C SER A 68 -0.91 15.77 2.47
N ASN A 69 -0.67 15.94 1.16
CA ASN A 69 0.20 15.04 0.41
C ASN A 69 1.68 15.19 0.83
N ALA A 70 2.14 16.40 1.14
CA ALA A 70 3.50 16.60 1.63
C ALA A 70 3.74 15.90 2.97
N ALA A 71 2.78 15.99 3.90
CA ALA A 71 2.84 15.25 5.16
C ALA A 71 2.89 13.73 4.96
N LEU A 72 2.07 13.20 4.03
CA LEU A 72 2.08 11.77 3.70
C LEU A 72 3.42 11.33 3.09
N HIS A 73 4.04 12.17 2.26
CA HIS A 73 5.37 11.89 1.71
C HIS A 73 6.45 11.85 2.79
N GLU A 74 6.40 12.76 3.76
CA GLU A 74 7.32 12.78 4.90
C GLU A 74 7.17 11.52 5.75
N GLU A 75 5.94 11.14 6.08
CA GLU A 75 5.65 9.92 6.85
C GLU A 75 6.14 8.64 6.17
N LEU A 76 6.03 8.57 4.85
CA LEU A 76 6.51 7.45 4.06
C LEU A 76 8.01 7.50 3.75
N ASN A 77 8.71 8.56 4.17
CA ASN A 77 10.07 8.89 3.69
C ASN A 77 10.16 8.83 2.15
N PHE A 78 9.09 9.24 1.47
CA PHE A 78 8.95 9.18 0.03
C PHE A 78 9.48 10.48 -0.60
N THR A 79 10.67 10.40 -1.19
CA THR A 79 11.23 11.51 -1.97
C THR A 79 10.92 11.34 -3.45
N CYS A 80 10.12 12.25 -4.00
CA CYS A 80 9.84 12.35 -5.43
C CYS A 80 11.08 12.88 -6.19
N SER A 81 12.13 12.06 -6.33
CA SER A 81 13.31 12.37 -7.12
C SER A 81 13.17 11.80 -8.54
N LYS A 82 13.77 12.47 -9.54
CA LYS A 82 13.72 12.16 -10.99
C LYS A 82 14.22 10.77 -11.40
N ARG A 83 14.67 9.99 -10.43
CA ARG A 83 15.02 8.58 -10.57
C ARG A 83 14.48 7.96 -9.29
N LEU A 84 13.44 7.12 -9.40
CA LEU A 84 12.98 6.27 -8.30
C LEU A 84 14.15 5.36 -7.88
N SER A 85 15.05 5.91 -7.07
CA SER A 85 16.24 5.21 -6.59
C SER A 85 15.82 4.40 -5.38
N THR A 86 15.64 3.10 -5.61
CA THR A 86 16.13 2.04 -4.72
C THR A 86 15.71 2.11 -3.24
N LYS A 87 14.46 2.45 -2.91
CA LYS A 87 13.84 2.01 -1.64
C LYS A 87 12.68 1.05 -1.95
N PRO A 88 12.94 -0.27 -2.04
CA PRO A 88 11.96 -1.28 -2.44
C PRO A 88 10.98 -1.72 -1.34
N ASP A 89 11.03 -1.13 -0.14
CA ASP A 89 10.38 -1.69 1.07
C ASP A 89 9.14 -0.91 1.56
N ILE A 90 8.46 -0.16 0.71
CA ILE A 90 7.15 0.39 1.08
C ILE A 90 6.16 -0.78 1.19
N TYR A 91 5.54 -0.96 2.34
CA TYR A 91 4.51 -1.97 2.56
C TYR A 91 3.38 -1.84 1.54
N GLU A 92 2.96 -2.93 0.92
CA GLU A 92 2.00 -2.96 -0.22
C GLU A 92 0.77 -2.04 -0.05
N PRO A 93 0.02 -2.07 1.07
CA PRO A 93 -1.10 -1.18 1.29
C PRO A 93 -0.71 0.30 1.28
N HIS A 94 0.51 0.63 1.71
CA HIS A 94 0.98 2.01 1.74
C HIS A 94 1.16 2.58 0.33
N ARG A 95 1.57 1.74 -0.63
CA ARG A 95 1.69 2.10 -2.05
C ARG A 95 0.35 2.51 -2.63
N ILE A 96 -0.72 1.76 -2.29
CA ILE A 96 -2.09 2.05 -2.74
C ILE A 96 -2.54 3.42 -2.23
N TYR A 97 -2.37 3.69 -0.95
CA TYR A 97 -2.80 4.94 -0.32
C TYR A 97 -2.04 6.17 -0.84
N LEU A 98 -0.73 6.03 -1.04
CA LEU A 98 0.12 7.05 -1.68
C LEU A 98 -0.33 7.33 -3.12
N LEU A 99 -0.57 6.28 -3.90
CA LEU A 99 -0.97 6.45 -5.29
C LEU A 99 -2.35 7.12 -5.40
N ARG A 100 -3.30 6.72 -4.55
CA ARG A 100 -4.63 7.34 -4.47
C ARG A 100 -4.55 8.81 -4.07
N SER A 101 -3.73 9.17 -3.08
CA SER A 101 -3.56 10.57 -2.67
C SER A 101 -2.95 11.43 -3.77
N LEU A 102 -1.95 10.90 -4.50
CA LEU A 102 -1.32 11.56 -5.64
C LEU A 102 -2.31 11.76 -6.80
N ILE A 103 -3.16 10.78 -7.09
CA ILE A 103 -4.21 10.91 -8.11
C ILE A 103 -5.21 12.01 -7.72
N ALA A 104 -5.64 12.05 -6.45
CA ALA A 104 -6.50 13.11 -5.95
C ALA A 104 -5.84 14.50 -6.08
N LEU A 105 -4.54 14.59 -5.78
CA LEU A 105 -3.75 15.81 -5.96
C LEU A 105 -3.66 16.23 -7.43
N ALA A 106 -3.36 15.30 -8.34
CA ALA A 106 -3.22 15.58 -9.76
C ALA A 106 -4.55 16.06 -10.37
N ARG A 107 -5.67 15.40 -10.01
CA ARG A 107 -7.01 15.76 -10.48
C ARG A 107 -7.48 17.12 -9.98
N SER A 108 -7.22 17.46 -8.72
CA SER A 108 -7.61 18.73 -8.12
C SER A 108 -6.77 19.91 -8.64
N THR A 109 -5.47 19.69 -8.86
CA THR A 109 -4.55 20.74 -9.32
C THR A 109 -4.53 20.91 -10.84
N TYR A 110 -5.15 20.02 -11.61
CA TYR A 110 -5.21 20.09 -13.07
C TYR A 110 -5.79 21.41 -13.60
N ARG A 111 -6.84 21.94 -12.95
CA ARG A 111 -7.44 23.23 -13.32
C ARG A 111 -6.64 24.44 -12.83
N SER A 112 -5.64 24.23 -11.96
CA SER A 112 -4.85 25.30 -11.35
C SER A 112 -3.60 25.61 -12.19
N ARG A 113 -3.44 26.87 -12.59
CA ARG A 113 -2.23 27.34 -13.30
C ARG A 113 -1.00 27.47 -12.40
N LYS A 114 -1.15 27.38 -11.08
CA LYS A 114 -0.07 27.63 -10.09
C LYS A 114 0.74 26.37 -9.76
N HIS A 115 0.19 25.18 -9.95
CA HIS A 115 0.84 23.92 -9.57
C HIS A 115 1.30 23.13 -10.79
N LYS A 116 2.43 22.43 -10.66
CA LYS A 116 3.02 21.58 -11.71
C LYS A 116 2.27 20.25 -11.82
N TRP A 117 0.99 20.29 -12.16
CA TRP A 117 0.10 19.11 -12.28
C TRP A 117 0.67 18.06 -13.25
N SER A 118 1.35 18.50 -14.32
CA SER A 118 1.95 17.61 -15.32
C SER A 118 3.04 16.73 -14.71
N LEU A 119 3.87 17.29 -13.83
CA LEU A 119 4.91 16.54 -13.12
C LEU A 119 4.28 15.50 -12.20
N THR A 120 3.20 15.84 -11.49
CA THR A 120 2.49 14.90 -10.62
C THR A 120 1.94 13.72 -11.41
N TYR A 121 1.36 13.95 -12.60
CA TYR A 121 0.89 12.86 -13.46
C TYR A 121 2.01 11.96 -14.00
N LEU A 122 3.17 12.53 -14.34
CA LEU A 122 4.33 11.74 -14.76
C LEU A 122 4.85 10.85 -13.62
N VAL A 123 4.89 11.37 -12.39
CA VAL A 123 5.27 10.59 -11.20
C VAL A 123 4.29 9.43 -10.97
N ILE A 124 2.98 9.67 -11.11
CA ILE A 124 1.98 8.60 -10.99
C ILE A 124 2.20 7.52 -12.06
N ALA A 125 2.51 7.91 -13.30
CA ALA A 125 2.80 6.97 -14.38
C ALA A 125 4.04 6.11 -14.08
N ASP A 126 5.12 6.75 -13.62
CA ASP A 126 6.35 6.06 -13.23
C ASP A 126 6.10 5.07 -12.08
N LEU A 127 5.32 5.48 -11.06
CA LEU A 127 4.96 4.63 -9.93
C LEU A 127 4.12 3.42 -10.35
N LEU A 128 3.14 3.63 -11.23
CA LEU A 128 2.33 2.54 -11.77
C LEU A 128 3.19 1.54 -12.56
N CYS A 129 4.13 2.03 -13.38
CA CYS A 129 5.10 1.19 -14.08
C CYS A 129 6.08 0.47 -13.14
N PHE A 130 6.39 1.07 -12.00
CA PHE A 130 7.27 0.48 -10.99
C PHE A 130 6.56 -0.56 -10.12
N TRP A 131 5.23 -0.46 -9.95
CA TRP A 131 4.39 -1.40 -9.18
C TRP A 131 3.34 -2.10 -10.06
N PRO A 132 3.75 -3.10 -10.88
CA PRO A 132 2.83 -3.81 -11.77
C PRO A 132 1.78 -4.65 -11.03
N ASP A 133 2.14 -5.23 -9.87
CA ASP A 133 1.27 -6.14 -9.11
C ASP A 133 0.23 -5.43 -8.23
N LEU A 134 0.22 -4.08 -8.23
CA LEU A 134 -0.70 -3.29 -7.43
C LEU A 134 -2.11 -3.42 -7.98
N LEU A 135 -2.99 -4.10 -7.24
CA LEU A 135 -4.41 -4.31 -7.57
C LEU A 135 -5.20 -2.99 -7.46
N LEU A 136 -5.07 -2.12 -8.47
CA LEU A 136 -5.96 -0.99 -8.68
C LEU A 136 -7.04 -1.37 -9.68
N SER A 137 -8.31 -1.35 -9.24
CA SER A 137 -9.47 -1.67 -10.10
C SER A 137 -9.60 -0.78 -11.35
N SER A 138 -8.94 0.39 -11.38
CA SER A 138 -9.02 1.37 -12.47
C SER A 138 -7.64 1.75 -13.04
N ARG A 139 -6.66 0.85 -13.00
CA ARG A 139 -5.28 1.10 -13.44
C ARG A 139 -5.20 1.60 -14.88
N GLU A 140 -5.89 0.94 -15.80
CA GLU A 140 -5.90 1.27 -17.23
C GLU A 140 -6.51 2.65 -17.46
N GLY A 141 -7.64 2.94 -16.81
CA GLY A 141 -8.29 4.25 -16.90
C GLY A 141 -7.44 5.41 -16.37
N ILE A 142 -6.62 5.16 -15.34
CA ILE A 142 -5.68 6.18 -14.83
C ILE A 142 -4.58 6.46 -15.86
N PHE A 143 -4.04 5.43 -16.53
CA PHE A 143 -3.05 5.61 -17.59
C PHE A 143 -3.62 6.35 -18.80
N GLU A 144 -4.85 6.04 -19.20
CA GLU A 144 -5.55 6.75 -20.27
C GLU A 144 -5.76 8.22 -19.90
N GLU A 145 -6.17 8.50 -18.66
CA GLU A 145 -6.29 9.87 -18.14
C GLU A 145 -4.94 10.61 -18.20
N ILE A 146 -3.84 9.96 -17.77
CA ILE A 146 -2.50 10.55 -17.82
C ILE A 146 -2.12 10.88 -19.27
N CYS A 147 -2.20 9.91 -20.17
CA CYS A 147 -1.81 10.09 -21.57
C CYS A 147 -2.61 11.22 -22.23
N ALA A 148 -3.92 11.27 -21.97
CA ALA A 148 -4.80 12.32 -22.47
C ALA A 148 -4.42 13.72 -21.93
N ARG A 149 -4.04 13.84 -20.66
CA ARG A 149 -3.71 15.13 -20.02
C ARG A 149 -2.29 15.60 -20.29
N THR A 150 -1.33 14.71 -20.44
CA THR A 150 0.09 15.05 -20.67
C THR A 150 0.50 15.01 -22.14
N ASN A 151 -0.44 14.68 -23.05
CA ASN A 151 -0.18 14.46 -24.48
C ASN A 151 1.00 13.49 -24.73
N SER A 152 1.16 12.52 -23.82
CA SER A 152 2.23 11.52 -23.86
C SER A 152 1.68 10.23 -24.46
N LYS A 153 2.51 9.51 -25.22
CA LYS A 153 2.12 8.20 -25.77
C LYS A 153 2.31 7.13 -24.71
N LYS A 154 1.44 6.12 -24.70
CA LYS A 154 1.58 4.94 -23.82
C LYS A 154 2.93 4.22 -24.02
N SER A 155 3.46 4.25 -25.24
CA SER A 155 4.80 3.76 -25.60
C SER A 155 5.96 4.53 -24.96
N SER A 156 5.72 5.73 -24.42
CA SER A 156 6.71 6.51 -23.69
C SER A 156 6.98 5.95 -22.29
N PHE A 157 6.21 4.96 -21.83
CA PHE A 157 6.36 4.31 -20.53
C PHE A 157 6.84 2.85 -20.73
N PRO A 158 8.17 2.60 -20.67
CA PRO A 158 8.82 1.38 -21.18
C PRO A 158 8.55 0.09 -20.39
N ARG A 159 7.63 0.08 -19.42
CA ARG A 159 7.30 -1.08 -18.58
C ARG A 159 5.82 -1.46 -18.57
N PHE A 160 5.01 -0.87 -19.46
CA PHE A 160 3.57 -1.14 -19.50
C PHE A 160 3.20 -2.42 -20.26
N ASP A 161 4.11 -2.97 -21.07
CA ASP A 161 3.80 -4.16 -21.86
C ASP A 161 3.70 -5.41 -20.96
N ASN A 162 2.46 -5.76 -20.60
CA ASN A 162 2.09 -6.98 -19.89
C ASN A 162 2.27 -8.22 -20.80
N SER A 163 3.49 -8.45 -21.26
CA SER A 163 3.91 -9.81 -21.59
C SER A 163 4.07 -10.54 -20.26
N PHE A 164 3.01 -11.25 -19.84
CA PHE A 164 3.10 -12.23 -18.75
C PHE A 164 4.38 -13.06 -18.94
N PRO A 165 5.30 -13.13 -17.96
CA PRO A 165 6.35 -14.11 -18.02
C PRO A 165 5.68 -15.48 -17.88
N HIS A 166 5.52 -16.17 -19.00
CA HIS A 166 5.36 -17.61 -18.99
C HIS A 166 6.52 -18.19 -18.20
N SER A 167 6.17 -19.02 -17.22
CA SER A 167 7.08 -19.83 -16.42
C SER A 167 8.19 -20.41 -17.30
N SER A 168 9.41 -19.89 -17.15
CA SER A 168 10.61 -20.58 -17.58
C SER A 168 11.48 -20.78 -16.35
N GLN A 169 11.46 -22.02 -15.88
CA GLN A 169 12.40 -22.55 -14.91
C GLN A 169 13.82 -22.23 -15.37
N SER A 170 14.56 -21.50 -14.55
CA SER A 170 16.02 -21.47 -14.64
C SER A 170 16.59 -21.81 -13.27
N ARG A 171 17.14 -23.02 -13.20
CA ARG A 171 17.91 -23.55 -12.09
C ARG A 171 19.17 -22.70 -11.95
N SER A 172 19.45 -22.20 -10.75
CA SER A 172 20.80 -21.80 -10.37
C SER A 172 21.10 -22.26 -8.94
N SER A 173 22.20 -22.98 -8.85
CA SER A 173 22.72 -23.65 -7.66
C SER A 173 23.40 -22.67 -6.72
N GLY A 174 23.23 -22.94 -5.42
CA GLY A 174 24.27 -22.75 -4.40
C GLY A 174 24.28 -21.43 -3.63
N SER A 175 23.83 -21.48 -2.37
CA SER A 175 24.68 -21.00 -1.27
C SER A 175 24.22 -21.60 0.06
N ASN A 176 25.14 -22.35 0.68
CA ASN A 176 25.02 -22.95 2.01
C ASN A 176 24.97 -21.85 3.08
N HIS A 177 23.90 -21.81 3.88
CA HIS A 177 23.95 -21.25 5.23
C HIS A 177 23.34 -22.25 6.22
N ASN A 178 24.22 -22.73 7.10
CA ASN A 178 24.00 -23.74 8.10
C ASN A 178 23.39 -23.09 9.35
N THR A 179 22.15 -23.43 9.72
CA THR A 179 21.63 -23.20 11.09
C THR A 179 20.65 -24.29 11.49
N GLY A 180 20.91 -24.89 12.66
CA GLY A 180 19.87 -25.30 13.60
C GLY A 180 19.07 -26.56 13.26
N LYS A 181 19.59 -27.71 13.67
CA LYS A 181 18.95 -29.01 13.78
C LYS A 181 17.73 -28.96 14.72
N THR A 182 16.52 -29.21 14.20
CA THR A 182 15.37 -29.69 15.00
C THR A 182 14.62 -30.77 14.23
N ASN A 183 14.40 -31.89 14.89
CA ASN A 183 13.85 -33.15 14.38
C ASN A 183 12.34 -33.05 14.12
N GLY A 184 11.87 -33.73 13.07
CA GLY A 184 10.44 -33.99 12.81
C GLY A 184 10.06 -33.68 11.37
N ALA A 185 9.81 -34.71 10.57
CA ALA A 185 9.41 -34.61 9.17
C ALA A 185 7.96 -34.11 9.03
N ASP A 186 7.76 -32.81 9.24
CA ASP A 186 6.57 -32.09 8.77
C ASP A 186 6.91 -31.50 7.40
N SER A 187 6.30 -32.03 6.35
CA SER A 187 6.43 -31.52 4.99
C SER A 187 5.80 -30.13 4.89
N ASP A 188 6.64 -29.09 4.87
CA ASP A 188 6.22 -27.70 4.67
C ASP A 188 6.98 -27.12 3.45
N PRO A 189 6.61 -27.50 2.22
CA PRO A 189 7.39 -27.24 1.01
C PRO A 189 7.55 -25.74 0.71
N LYS A 190 6.59 -24.89 1.11
CA LYS A 190 6.70 -23.42 1.02
C LYS A 190 7.04 -22.75 2.35
N GLY A 191 7.18 -23.52 3.44
CA GLY A 191 7.58 -22.99 4.73
C GLY A 191 6.52 -22.13 5.44
N TYR A 192 5.22 -22.28 5.16
CA TYR A 192 4.19 -21.43 5.76
C TYR A 192 3.99 -21.69 7.26
N TYR A 193 3.92 -22.94 7.67
CA TYR A 193 3.81 -23.31 9.08
C TYR A 193 5.08 -22.89 9.84
N ARG A 194 6.25 -23.11 9.22
CA ARG A 194 7.55 -22.67 9.75
C ARG A 194 7.65 -21.14 9.85
N THR A 195 7.13 -20.40 8.87
CA THR A 195 7.15 -18.93 8.86
C THR A 195 6.32 -18.35 9.99
N LEU A 196 5.18 -18.98 10.31
CA LEU A 196 4.36 -18.60 11.46
C LEU A 196 4.87 -19.18 12.79
N GLY A 197 5.84 -20.10 12.77
CA GLY A 197 6.36 -20.76 13.97
C GLY A 197 5.35 -21.69 14.63
N VAL A 198 4.40 -22.23 13.86
CA VAL A 198 3.35 -23.14 14.34
C VAL A 198 3.54 -24.53 13.73
N ARG A 199 2.92 -25.55 14.35
CA ARG A 199 2.93 -26.92 13.83
C ARG A 199 1.90 -27.09 12.71
N THR A 200 2.06 -28.12 11.88
CA THR A 200 1.11 -28.50 10.81
C THR A 200 -0.31 -28.76 11.34
N ASN A 201 -0.40 -29.27 12.57
CA ASN A 201 -1.66 -29.53 13.29
C ASN A 201 -2.21 -28.31 14.07
N ALA A 202 -1.65 -27.11 13.91
CA ALA A 202 -2.03 -25.95 14.69
C ALA A 202 -3.50 -25.54 14.45
N SER A 203 -4.16 -25.11 15.52
CA SER A 203 -5.53 -24.59 15.47
C SER A 203 -5.59 -23.23 14.78
N ARG A 204 -6.79 -22.80 14.38
CA ARG A 204 -6.99 -21.50 13.74
C ARG A 204 -6.67 -20.36 14.72
N GLU A 205 -6.97 -20.57 15.99
CA GLU A 205 -6.67 -19.67 17.10
C GLU A 205 -5.15 -19.49 17.26
N GLU A 206 -4.39 -20.58 17.25
CA GLU A 206 -2.92 -20.57 17.34
C GLU A 206 -2.28 -19.86 16.13
N ILE A 207 -2.76 -20.14 14.92
CA ILE A 207 -2.31 -19.46 13.69
C ILE A 207 -2.54 -17.94 13.79
N LYS A 208 -3.71 -17.54 14.29
CA LYS A 208 -4.08 -16.12 14.46
C LYS A 208 -3.23 -15.45 15.53
N GLU A 209 -2.96 -16.12 16.64
CA GLU A 209 -2.13 -15.58 17.71
C GLU A 209 -0.67 -15.43 17.28
N ALA A 210 -0.12 -16.45 16.61
CA ALA A 210 1.24 -16.43 16.06
C ALA A 210 1.42 -15.30 15.04
N TYR A 211 0.44 -15.15 14.13
CA TYR A 211 0.43 -14.05 13.16
C TYR A 211 0.47 -12.68 13.83
N ARG A 212 -0.37 -12.43 14.86
CA ARG A 212 -0.38 -11.15 15.59
C ARG A 212 0.99 -10.86 16.24
N LYS A 213 1.59 -11.85 16.88
CA LYS A 213 2.92 -11.72 17.52
C LYS A 213 3.99 -11.36 16.48
N LEU A 214 4.00 -12.07 15.36
CA LEU A 214 4.99 -11.86 14.30
C LEU A 214 4.81 -10.52 13.59
N ILE A 215 3.57 -10.07 13.35
CA ILE A 215 3.29 -8.75 12.77
C ILE A 215 3.76 -7.63 13.70
N LEU A 216 3.59 -7.77 15.02
CA LEU A 216 4.06 -6.78 15.99
C LEU A 216 5.60 -6.66 16.02
N ILE A 217 6.32 -7.72 15.66
CA ILE A 217 7.79 -7.79 15.65
C ILE A 217 8.33 -7.33 14.29
N HIS A 218 7.75 -7.84 13.20
CA HIS A 218 8.21 -7.59 11.84
C HIS A 218 7.49 -6.44 11.14
N HIS A 219 6.72 -5.62 11.88
CA HIS A 219 6.06 -4.46 11.30
C HIS A 219 7.09 -3.52 10.65
N PRO A 220 6.86 -3.04 9.42
CA PRO A 220 7.76 -2.10 8.74
C PRO A 220 8.02 -0.85 9.59
N ASP A 221 7.02 -0.38 10.34
CA ASP A 221 7.13 0.80 11.22
C ASP A 221 8.08 0.63 12.41
N LYS A 222 8.47 -0.62 12.75
CA LYS A 222 9.47 -0.91 13.79
C LYS A 222 10.85 -1.26 13.23
N GLY A 223 11.08 -1.01 11.94
CA GLY A 223 12.32 -1.41 11.26
C GLY A 223 12.36 -2.89 10.87
N GLY A 224 11.20 -3.57 10.84
CA GLY A 224 11.09 -4.92 10.31
C GLY A 224 11.30 -4.96 8.80
N GLN A 225 11.90 -6.04 8.30
CA GLN A 225 12.11 -6.20 6.85
C GLN A 225 10.76 -6.46 6.14
N ALA A 226 10.50 -5.70 5.07
CA ALA A 226 9.27 -5.84 4.29
C ALA A 226 9.12 -7.24 3.65
N GLU A 227 10.22 -7.95 3.42
CA GLU A 227 10.18 -9.33 2.92
C GLU A 227 9.66 -10.32 3.99
N SER A 228 10.13 -10.18 5.25
CA SER A 228 9.63 -10.99 6.37
C SER A 228 8.13 -10.74 6.60
N PHE A 229 7.72 -9.46 6.60
CA PHE A 229 6.31 -9.10 6.74
C PHE A 229 5.45 -9.76 5.64
N ARG A 230 5.89 -9.68 4.38
CA ARG A 230 5.19 -10.30 3.25
C ARG A 230 5.07 -11.82 3.40
N LYS A 231 6.14 -12.50 3.81
CA LYS A 231 6.14 -13.95 4.05
C LYS A 231 5.17 -14.34 5.17
N ILE A 232 5.19 -13.61 6.29
CA ILE A 232 4.28 -13.81 7.42
C ILE A 232 2.82 -13.61 7.00
N HIS A 233 2.55 -12.57 6.22
CA HIS A 233 1.20 -12.27 5.75
C HIS A 233 0.68 -13.32 4.77
N LEU A 234 1.50 -13.72 3.79
CA LEU A 234 1.15 -14.76 2.81
C LEU A 234 0.91 -16.11 3.51
N ALA A 235 1.77 -16.48 4.47
CA ALA A 235 1.59 -17.71 5.24
C ALA A 235 0.26 -17.69 6.01
N TYR A 236 -0.09 -16.55 6.62
CA TYR A 236 -1.36 -16.40 7.31
C TYR A 236 -2.57 -16.47 6.36
N GLU A 237 -2.53 -15.81 5.20
CA GLU A 237 -3.65 -15.86 4.24
C GLU A 237 -3.96 -17.29 3.78
N ILE A 238 -2.92 -18.08 3.48
CA ILE A 238 -3.07 -19.47 3.05
C ILE A 238 -3.56 -20.35 4.21
N LEU A 239 -2.97 -20.22 5.41
CA LEU A 239 -3.27 -21.11 6.53
C LEU A 239 -4.54 -20.73 7.31
N PHE A 240 -5.00 -19.48 7.24
CA PHE A 240 -6.18 -19.02 7.97
C PHE A 240 -7.50 -19.39 7.27
N ASN A 241 -7.49 -19.51 5.93
CA ASN A 241 -8.65 -19.97 5.17
C ASN A 241 -8.65 -21.52 5.10
N PRO A 242 -9.72 -22.20 5.56
CA PRO A 242 -9.77 -23.66 5.55
C PRO A 242 -9.62 -24.27 4.16
N GLU A 243 -10.18 -23.64 3.11
CA GLU A 243 -10.08 -24.13 1.73
C GLU A 243 -8.65 -24.04 1.22
N SER A 244 -8.01 -22.88 1.40
CA SER A 244 -6.63 -22.64 0.99
C SER A 244 -5.63 -23.48 1.79
N ARG A 245 -5.88 -23.69 3.09
CA ARG A 245 -5.09 -24.56 3.95
C ARG A 245 -5.18 -26.01 3.51
N SER A 246 -6.40 -26.51 3.25
CA SER A 246 -6.59 -27.87 2.75
C SER A 246 -5.87 -28.10 1.42
N ALA A 247 -5.95 -27.14 0.49
CA ALA A 247 -5.25 -27.22 -0.78
C ALA A 247 -3.73 -27.24 -0.59
N TYR A 248 -3.22 -26.45 0.36
CA TYR A 248 -1.80 -26.45 0.72
C TYR A 248 -1.36 -27.77 1.36
N ASP A 249 -2.12 -28.28 2.33
CA ASP A 249 -1.83 -29.53 3.03
C ASP A 249 -1.84 -30.74 2.07
N GLN A 250 -2.66 -30.70 1.01
CA GLN A 250 -2.64 -31.71 -0.05
C GLN A 250 -1.34 -31.70 -0.85
N THR A 251 -0.69 -30.54 -1.01
CA THR A 251 0.65 -30.46 -1.65
C THR A 251 1.79 -30.92 -0.73
N CYS A 252 1.49 -31.15 0.55
CA CYS A 252 2.44 -31.61 1.55
C CYS A 252 2.42 -33.14 1.72
N ARG A 253 1.50 -33.86 1.07
CA ARG A 253 1.44 -35.33 1.05
C ARG A 253 2.28 -35.91 -0.08
#